data_AF-A0A7J8Y7X4-F1
#
_entry.id   AF-A0A7J8Y7X4-F1
#
_cell.length_a   1.000
_cell.length_b   1.000
_cell.length_c   1.000
_cell.angle_alpha   90.00
_cell.angle_beta   90.00
_cell.angle_gamma   90.00
#
_symmetry.space_group_name_H-M   'P 1'
#
loop_
_entity.id
_entity.type
_entity.pdbx_description
1 polymer ?
#
loop_
_entity_poly.entity_id
_entity_poly.type
_entity_poly.pdbx_seq_one_letter_code
_entity_poly.pdbx_strand_id
1 'polypeptide(L)'
;VVEIVERYDTGCVPEPFRIDKISYILDDSIPKNCSLSFKVNNDRPIIPCGLIAWSLFNDTFTFIHNRAELKVNRKNIAWKSDREHKFGKNVYPFNFQNGTLIGGGKLNPRIPLSDQEDLIVWMRTSALPSFRKLYGRIEKDLDVDDVVVVHLMNNYNTYSFGGKKKLVLSTTSWLGGKNDFLGLAY
;
A
#
# COMPACT_ATOMS: atom_id res chain seq x y z
N VAL A 1 -2.04 -5.41 9.40
CA VAL A 1 -2.27 -5.67 7.96
C VAL A 1 -3.40 -4.77 7.49
N VAL A 2 -3.15 -3.85 6.57
CA VAL A 2 -4.21 -2.98 6.06
C VAL A 2 -4.73 -3.58 4.76
N GLU A 3 -6.03 -3.86 4.70
CA GLU A 3 -6.72 -4.14 3.46
C GLU A 3 -7.04 -2.78 2.82
N ILE A 4 -6.34 -2.45 1.73
CA ILE A 4 -6.61 -1.23 0.96
C ILE A 4 -7.13 -1.73 -0.36
N VAL A 5 -8.38 -1.40 -0.70
CA VAL A 5 -8.88 -1.58 -2.07
C VAL A 5 -8.28 -0.45 -2.87
N GLU A 6 -7.02 -0.59 -3.29
CA GLU A 6 -6.47 0.36 -4.23
C GLU A 6 -6.84 -0.02 -5.65
N ARG A 7 -7.30 0.97 -6.41
CA ARG A 7 -8.14 0.76 -7.59
C ARG A 7 -7.64 1.64 -8.74
N TYR A 8 -6.32 1.70 -8.93
CA TYR A 8 -5.71 2.24 -10.15
C TYR A 8 -6.38 1.61 -11.39
N ASP A 9 -6.62 0.30 -11.34
CA ASP A 9 -7.30 -0.47 -12.38
C ASP A 9 -8.73 0.00 -12.68
N THR A 10 -9.41 0.74 -11.78
CA THR A 10 -10.75 1.32 -12.07
C THR A 10 -10.72 2.79 -12.47
N GLY A 11 -9.74 3.57 -12.01
CA GLY A 11 -9.58 4.94 -12.51
C GLY A 11 -9.29 4.96 -14.01
N CYS A 12 -8.65 3.89 -14.48
CA CYS A 12 -8.32 3.63 -15.87
C CYS A 12 -9.43 2.96 -16.69
N VAL A 13 -10.53 2.57 -16.06
CA VAL A 13 -11.71 2.04 -16.76
C VAL A 13 -12.66 3.21 -17.00
N PRO A 14 -13.00 3.53 -18.27
CA PRO A 14 -13.94 4.61 -18.56
C PRO A 14 -15.28 4.35 -17.87
N GLU A 15 -15.97 5.42 -17.44
CA GLU A 15 -17.24 5.31 -16.70
C GLU A 15 -18.27 4.31 -17.27
N PRO A 16 -18.54 4.27 -18.59
CA PRO A 16 -19.51 3.31 -19.13
C PRO A 16 -19.15 1.85 -18.86
N PHE A 17 -17.87 1.55 -18.64
CA PHE A 17 -17.36 0.20 -18.43
C PHE A 17 -17.08 -0.15 -16.97
N ARG A 18 -17.32 0.76 -16.02
CA ARG A 18 -17.05 0.47 -14.60
C ARG A 18 -18.01 -0.55 -14.00
N ILE A 19 -19.20 -0.68 -14.58
CA ILE A 19 -20.24 -1.64 -14.19
C ILE A 19 -19.93 -3.02 -14.78
N ASP A 20 -19.54 -3.09 -16.05
CA ASP A 20 -19.10 -4.31 -16.71
C ASP A 20 -17.66 -4.17 -17.23
N LYS A 21 -16.71 -4.45 -16.35
CA LYS A 21 -15.28 -4.38 -16.69
C LYS A 21 -14.86 -5.49 -17.65
N ILE A 22 -15.61 -6.59 -17.72
CA ILE A 22 -15.28 -7.71 -18.61
C ILE A 22 -15.47 -7.27 -20.07
N SER A 23 -16.56 -6.56 -20.37
CA SER A 23 -16.76 -5.97 -21.71
C SER A 23 -15.60 -5.06 -22.12
N TYR A 24 -15.07 -4.25 -21.20
CA TYR A 24 -13.90 -3.44 -21.46
C TYR A 24 -12.63 -4.28 -21.63
N ILE A 25 -12.41 -5.34 -20.85
CA ILE A 25 -11.20 -6.17 -20.98
C ILE A 25 -11.19 -6.94 -22.31
N LEU A 26 -12.36 -7.41 -22.78
CA LEU A 26 -12.49 -8.23 -23.98
C LEU A 26 -12.59 -7.44 -25.28
N ASP A 27 -12.82 -6.12 -25.21
CA ASP A 27 -12.91 -5.27 -26.40
C ASP A 27 -11.52 -4.78 -26.84
N ASP A 28 -10.95 -5.44 -27.83
CA ASP A 28 -9.64 -5.12 -28.41
C ASP A 28 -9.60 -3.77 -29.16
N SER A 29 -10.77 -3.20 -29.49
CA SER A 29 -10.84 -1.91 -30.19
C SER A 29 -10.57 -0.71 -29.27
N ILE A 30 -10.72 -0.91 -27.96
CA ILE A 30 -10.55 0.17 -26.98
C ILE A 30 -9.13 0.10 -26.39
N PRO A 31 -8.30 1.14 -26.55
CA PRO A 31 -6.95 1.15 -26.01
C PRO A 31 -6.99 1.15 -24.48
N LYS A 32 -6.22 0.23 -23.85
CA LYS A 32 -6.15 0.08 -22.39
C LYS A 32 -5.09 0.99 -21.74
N ASN A 33 -4.60 1.98 -22.47
CA ASN A 33 -3.52 2.85 -22.03
C ASN A 33 -4.05 3.93 -21.08
N CYS A 34 -3.85 3.71 -19.78
CA CYS A 34 -4.18 4.71 -18.79
C CYS A 34 -3.03 5.70 -18.63
N SER A 35 -3.22 6.93 -19.12
CA SER A 35 -2.26 8.02 -18.92
C SER A 35 -2.89 9.12 -18.07
N LEU A 36 -2.24 9.44 -16.95
CA LEU A 36 -2.57 10.60 -16.13
C LEU A 36 -1.46 11.64 -16.32
N SER A 37 -1.84 12.81 -16.85
CA SER A 37 -0.94 13.94 -17.01
C SER A 37 -1.03 14.85 -15.79
N PHE A 38 0.06 14.99 -15.04
CA PHE A 38 0.20 16.00 -14.00
C PHE A 38 1.22 17.05 -14.45
N LYS A 39 0.86 18.33 -14.33
CA LYS A 39 1.81 19.42 -14.57
C LYS A 39 2.75 19.53 -13.38
N VAL A 40 4.00 19.14 -13.57
CA VAL A 40 5.06 19.40 -12.59
C VAL A 40 5.45 20.85 -12.74
N ASN A 41 5.36 21.63 -11.65
CA ASN A 41 5.59 23.07 -11.70
C ASN A 41 7.08 23.47 -11.79
N ASN A 42 7.94 22.55 -12.22
CA ASN A 42 9.38 22.69 -12.37
C ASN A 42 9.82 21.63 -13.39
N ASP A 43 10.69 21.93 -14.36
CA ASP A 43 11.29 20.99 -15.33
C ASP A 43 12.22 19.93 -14.68
N ARG A 44 11.84 19.45 -13.49
CA ARG A 44 12.61 18.60 -12.60
C ARG A 44 11.90 17.25 -12.50
N PRO A 45 12.65 16.13 -12.60
CA PRO A 45 12.06 14.80 -12.54
C PRO A 45 11.40 14.54 -11.17
N ILE A 46 10.41 13.67 -11.16
CA ILE A 46 9.82 13.13 -9.92
C ILE A 46 10.42 11.75 -9.68
N ILE A 47 10.94 11.52 -8.47
CA ILE A 47 11.52 10.25 -8.05
C ILE A 47 10.90 9.86 -6.71
N PRO A 48 10.28 8.67 -6.59
CA PRO A 48 9.90 7.74 -7.67
C PRO A 48 8.76 8.31 -8.53
N CYS A 49 8.78 8.04 -9.84
CA CYS A 49 7.69 8.38 -10.75
C CYS A 49 6.63 7.27 -10.81
N GLY A 50 5.48 7.59 -11.40
CA GLY A 50 4.38 6.64 -11.63
C GLY A 50 3.28 6.69 -10.58
N LEU A 51 2.09 6.22 -10.99
CA LEU A 51 0.87 6.38 -10.21
C LEU A 51 0.85 5.50 -8.95
N ILE A 52 1.37 4.28 -9.03
CA ILE A 52 1.48 3.38 -7.87
C ILE A 52 2.28 4.06 -6.75
N ALA A 53 3.40 4.70 -7.09
CA ALA A 53 4.16 5.45 -6.10
C ALA A 53 3.40 6.69 -5.63
N TRP A 54 2.82 7.46 -6.55
CA TRP A 54 2.06 8.68 -6.24
C TRP A 54 0.83 8.43 -5.34
N SER A 55 0.26 7.23 -5.35
CA SER A 55 -0.88 6.87 -4.51
C SER A 55 -0.46 6.13 -3.22
N LEU A 56 0.78 6.34 -2.75
CA LEU A 56 1.32 5.74 -1.53
C LEU A 56 0.36 5.85 -0.34
N PHE A 57 0.07 4.72 0.29
CA PHE A 57 -0.76 4.69 1.49
C PHE A 57 -0.17 5.51 2.65
N ASN A 58 -1.01 6.29 3.35
CA ASN A 58 -0.56 7.29 4.33
C ASN A 58 -1.39 7.38 5.63
N ASP A 59 -2.25 6.40 5.91
CA ASP A 59 -2.83 6.32 7.25
C ASP A 59 -1.73 5.90 8.25
N THR A 60 -1.91 6.30 9.50
CA THR A 60 -1.07 5.88 10.61
C THR A 60 -1.90 5.21 11.69
N PHE A 61 -1.29 4.22 12.33
CA PHE A 61 -1.90 3.45 13.42
C PHE A 61 -0.98 3.51 14.63
N THR A 62 -1.53 3.86 15.78
CA THR A 62 -0.88 3.70 17.08
C THR A 62 -1.66 2.70 17.91
N PHE A 63 -0.93 1.82 18.59
CA PHE A 63 -1.49 0.71 19.35
C PHE A 63 -1.16 0.93 20.81
N ILE A 64 -2.16 0.81 21.68
CA ILE A 64 -2.02 0.98 23.12
C ILE A 64 -2.52 -0.29 23.78
N HIS A 65 -1.74 -0.81 24.71
CA HIS A 65 -2.04 -2.01 25.47
C HIS A 65 -1.60 -1.79 26.92
N ASN A 66 -2.49 -2.03 27.89
CA ASN A 66 -2.23 -1.81 29.32
C ASN A 66 -1.68 -0.41 29.65
N ARG A 67 -2.25 0.63 29.02
CA ARG A 67 -1.86 2.06 29.15
C ARG A 67 -0.44 2.38 28.66
N ALA A 68 0.24 1.45 28.02
CA ALA A 68 1.53 1.65 27.37
C ALA A 68 1.39 1.54 25.85
N GLU A 69 2.22 2.27 25.12
CA GLU A 69 2.28 2.15 23.66
C GLU A 69 2.89 0.80 23.27
N LEU A 70 2.17 0.04 22.44
CA LEU A 70 2.64 -1.20 21.86
C LEU A 70 3.46 -0.88 20.61
N LYS A 71 4.78 -1.01 20.74
CA LYS A 71 5.72 -0.68 19.68
C LYS A 71 5.52 -1.58 18.45
N VAL A 72 5.26 -0.96 17.31
CA VAL A 72 5.19 -1.64 16.00
C VAL A 72 6.52 -1.50 15.28
N ASN A 73 7.19 -2.62 15.03
CA ASN A 73 8.39 -2.67 14.22
C ASN A 73 8.04 -2.49 12.73
N ARG A 74 8.57 -1.43 12.11
CA ARG A 74 8.41 -1.11 10.67
C ARG A 74 9.68 -1.41 9.86
N LYS A 75 10.64 -2.14 10.43
CA LYS A 75 11.86 -2.60 9.75
C LYS A 75 11.75 -4.07 9.39
N ASN A 76 12.47 -4.46 8.34
CA ASN A 76 12.47 -5.81 7.78
C ASN A 76 11.07 -6.32 7.37
N ILE A 77 10.13 -5.42 7.06
CA ILE A 77 8.78 -5.72 6.57
C ILE A 77 8.75 -6.01 5.06
N ALA A 78 9.72 -5.48 4.31
CA ALA A 78 9.92 -5.76 2.90
C ALA A 78 10.86 -6.96 2.71
N TRP A 79 10.78 -7.60 1.54
CA TRP A 79 11.67 -8.70 1.18
C TRP A 79 13.12 -8.22 1.10
N LYS A 80 14.06 -9.01 1.62
CA LYS A 80 15.49 -8.71 1.58
C LYS A 80 15.97 -8.46 0.14
N SER A 81 15.52 -9.27 -0.81
CA SER A 81 15.85 -9.11 -2.24
C SER A 81 15.36 -7.79 -2.82
N ASP A 82 14.15 -7.34 -2.44
CA ASP A 82 13.62 -6.05 -2.91
C ASP A 82 14.49 -4.89 -2.38
N ARG A 83 14.88 -4.94 -1.10
CA ARG A 83 15.73 -3.91 -0.47
C ARG A 83 17.16 -3.89 -1.03
N GLU A 84 17.75 -5.04 -1.30
CA GLU A 84 19.17 -5.14 -1.65
C GLU A 84 19.45 -5.09 -3.14
N HIS A 85 18.51 -5.57 -3.98
CA HIS A 85 18.75 -5.77 -5.41
C HIS A 85 17.77 -5.05 -6.33
N LYS A 86 16.55 -4.72 -5.86
CA LYS A 86 15.52 -4.10 -6.70
C LYS A 86 15.46 -2.59 -6.52
N PHE A 87 15.49 -2.11 -5.28
CA PHE A 87 15.46 -0.68 -4.97
C PHE A 87 16.89 -0.15 -4.80
N GLY A 88 17.19 0.95 -5.49
CA GLY A 88 18.55 1.52 -5.52
C GLY A 88 18.96 2.11 -4.18
N LYS A 89 20.14 1.71 -3.67
CA LYS A 89 20.75 2.22 -2.42
C LYS A 89 21.20 3.67 -2.51
N ASN A 90 21.43 4.18 -3.72
CA ASN A 90 21.86 5.55 -3.99
C ASN A 90 20.77 6.36 -4.72
N VAL A 91 19.51 5.92 -4.66
CA VAL A 91 18.38 6.62 -5.26
C VAL A 91 17.55 7.24 -4.15
N TYR A 92 17.36 8.56 -4.21
CA TYR A 92 16.65 9.32 -3.18
C TYR A 92 15.38 9.95 -3.75
N PRO A 93 14.31 10.09 -2.94
CA PRO A 93 13.12 10.80 -3.40
C PRO A 93 13.44 12.24 -3.79
N PHE A 94 12.89 12.66 -4.92
CA PHE A 94 13.06 14.01 -5.43
C PHE A 94 11.75 14.52 -6.03
N ASN A 95 11.35 15.73 -5.65
CA ASN A 95 10.12 16.38 -6.12
C ASN A 95 8.83 15.53 -5.97
N PHE A 96 8.83 14.57 -5.04
CA PHE A 96 7.73 13.64 -4.81
C PHE A 96 6.64 14.26 -3.92
N GLN A 97 5.38 14.22 -4.36
CA GLN A 97 4.23 14.83 -3.65
C GLN A 97 4.40 16.32 -3.33
N ASN A 98 5.12 17.05 -4.19
CA ASN A 98 5.43 18.48 -4.01
C ASN A 98 4.56 19.41 -4.89
N GLY A 99 3.57 18.84 -5.60
CA GLY A 99 2.63 19.58 -6.43
C GLY A 99 1.39 20.03 -5.67
N THR A 100 0.47 20.69 -6.39
CA THR A 100 -0.85 21.08 -5.87
C THR A 100 -1.75 19.87 -5.62
N LEU A 101 -1.59 18.81 -6.40
CA LEU A 101 -2.29 17.53 -6.24
C LEU A 101 -1.39 16.56 -5.47
N ILE A 102 -1.86 16.11 -4.31
CA ILE A 102 -1.22 15.11 -3.45
C ILE A 102 -2.07 13.84 -3.49
N GLY A 103 -1.45 12.73 -3.88
CA GLY A 103 -2.15 11.44 -4.03
C GLY A 103 -2.09 10.53 -2.81
N GLY A 104 -1.09 10.76 -1.96
CA GLY A 104 -0.80 9.85 -0.87
C GLY A 104 0.28 10.35 0.06
N GLY A 105 1.06 9.42 0.60
CA GLY A 105 2.11 9.67 1.58
C GLY A 105 3.34 10.33 0.97
N LYS A 106 4.08 11.07 1.80
CA LYS A 106 5.38 11.66 1.44
C LYS A 106 6.52 10.73 1.83
N LEU A 107 7.59 10.77 1.06
CA LEU A 107 8.83 10.04 1.35
C LEU A 107 9.87 10.97 1.99
N ASN A 108 10.80 10.42 2.74
CA ASN A 108 11.89 11.18 3.34
C ASN A 108 13.01 11.41 2.30
N PRO A 109 13.33 12.66 1.90
CA PRO A 109 14.37 12.92 0.89
C PRO A 109 15.79 12.58 1.36
N ARG A 110 16.01 12.39 2.67
CA ARG A 110 17.32 12.06 3.25
C ARG A 110 17.60 10.55 3.32
N ILE A 111 16.61 9.72 2.99
CA ILE A 111 16.69 8.26 3.11
C ILE A 111 16.54 7.65 1.70
N PRO A 112 17.43 6.73 1.29
CA PRO A 112 17.31 6.11 -0.03
C PRO A 112 16.04 5.26 -0.16
N LEU A 113 15.58 5.05 -1.38
CA LEU A 113 14.36 4.27 -1.64
C LEU A 113 14.46 2.82 -1.13
N SER A 114 15.66 2.25 -1.09
CA SER A 114 15.92 0.90 -0.53
C SER A 114 15.56 0.75 0.94
N ASP A 115 15.59 1.85 1.69
CA ASP A 115 15.43 1.85 3.15
C ASP A 115 14.04 2.33 3.59
N GLN A 116 13.22 2.77 2.62
CA GLN A 116 11.82 3.17 2.81
C GLN A 116 10.91 1.98 2.56
N GLU A 117 10.91 1.02 3.49
CA GLU A 117 10.24 -0.29 3.31
C GLU A 117 8.73 -0.19 3.07
N ASP A 118 8.05 0.83 3.62
CA ASP A 118 6.62 1.06 3.35
C ASP A 118 6.37 1.31 1.86
N LEU A 119 7.24 2.07 1.19
CA LEU A 119 7.21 2.26 -0.26
C LEU A 119 7.41 0.92 -0.97
N ILE A 120 8.37 0.10 -0.53
CA ILE A 120 8.68 -1.18 -1.16
C ILE A 120 7.49 -2.15 -1.07
N VAL A 121 6.87 -2.24 0.11
CA VAL A 121 5.65 -3.03 0.34
C VAL A 121 4.50 -2.50 -0.53
N TRP A 122 4.41 -1.17 -0.69
CA TRP A 122 3.38 -0.54 -1.51
C TRP A 122 3.55 -0.81 -3.00
N MET A 123 4.77 -0.66 -3.52
CA MET A 123 5.11 -0.86 -4.93
C MET A 123 4.93 -2.30 -5.41
N ARG A 124 4.81 -3.28 -4.50
CA ARG A 124 4.42 -4.64 -4.85
C ARG A 124 2.93 -4.70 -5.17
N THR A 125 2.60 -4.61 -6.46
CA THR A 125 1.23 -4.73 -6.97
C THR A 125 0.61 -6.05 -6.54
N SER A 126 -0.65 -5.99 -6.11
CA SER A 126 -1.40 -7.17 -5.69
C SER A 126 -2.18 -7.71 -6.88
N ALA A 127 -2.32 -9.03 -6.96
CA ALA A 127 -3.00 -9.69 -8.09
C ALA A 127 -4.54 -9.58 -8.03
N LEU A 128 -5.09 -9.19 -6.89
CA LEU A 128 -6.53 -9.12 -6.63
C LEU A 128 -6.91 -7.73 -6.11
N PRO A 129 -8.15 -7.26 -6.36
CA PRO A 129 -8.63 -5.93 -5.93
C PRO A 129 -8.85 -5.82 -4.42
N SER A 130 -9.13 -6.95 -3.76
CA SER A 130 -9.03 -7.06 -2.30
C SER A 130 -7.65 -7.63 -2.01
N PHE A 131 -6.82 -6.82 -1.38
CA PHE A 131 -5.46 -7.21 -1.05
C PHE A 131 -5.05 -6.66 0.29
N ARG A 132 -3.99 -7.25 0.84
CA ARG A 132 -3.51 -6.95 2.17
C ARG A 132 -2.01 -6.65 2.13
N LYS A 133 -1.60 -5.57 2.78
CA LYS A 133 -0.19 -5.18 2.88
C LYS A 133 0.28 -5.18 4.32
N LEU A 134 1.52 -5.63 4.53
CA LEU A 134 2.14 -5.67 5.85
C LEU A 134 2.50 -4.23 6.25
N TYR A 135 1.92 -3.75 7.36
CA TYR A 135 2.22 -2.42 7.90
C TYR A 135 3.39 -2.44 8.89
N GLY A 136 3.49 -3.52 9.66
CA GLY A 136 4.48 -3.67 10.72
C GLY A 136 4.26 -4.95 11.50
N ARG A 137 5.18 -5.23 12.43
CA ARG A 137 5.16 -6.39 13.32
C ARG A 137 5.14 -5.94 14.77
N ILE A 138 4.33 -6.61 15.56
CA ILE A 138 4.37 -6.49 17.02
C ILE A 138 5.19 -7.67 17.49
N GLU A 139 6.34 -7.41 18.11
CA GLU A 139 7.28 -8.44 18.60
C GLU A 139 7.03 -8.77 20.08
N LYS A 140 5.78 -8.60 20.51
CA LYS A 140 5.31 -8.90 21.86
C LYS A 140 4.09 -9.80 21.73
N ASP A 141 4.05 -10.83 22.55
CA ASP A 141 2.89 -11.69 22.67
C ASP A 141 1.72 -10.94 23.32
N LEU A 142 0.52 -11.28 22.86
CA LEU A 142 -0.75 -10.77 23.37
C LEU A 142 -1.55 -11.99 23.82
N ASP A 143 -2.05 -11.95 25.04
CA ASP A 143 -2.80 -13.03 25.64
C ASP A 143 -4.28 -12.94 25.27
N VAL A 144 -5.01 -14.04 25.49
CA VAL A 144 -6.47 -14.03 25.36
C VAL A 144 -7.04 -12.99 26.32
N ASP A 145 -8.07 -12.28 25.87
CA ASP A 145 -8.74 -11.18 26.58
C ASP A 145 -7.92 -9.89 26.75
N ASP A 146 -6.72 -9.81 26.17
CA ASP A 146 -5.98 -8.54 26.09
C ASP A 146 -6.74 -7.50 25.27
N VAL A 147 -6.96 -6.32 25.86
CA VAL A 147 -7.57 -5.18 25.17
C VAL A 147 -6.47 -4.34 24.52
N VAL A 148 -6.49 -4.29 23.19
CA VAL A 148 -5.63 -3.41 22.39
C VAL A 148 -6.46 -2.27 21.83
N VAL A 149 -6.15 -1.04 22.25
CA VAL A 149 -6.76 0.17 21.72
C VAL A 149 -5.97 0.64 20.51
N VAL A 150 -6.64 0.86 19.39
CA VAL A 150 -6.01 1.34 18.17
C VAL A 150 -6.51 2.74 17.83
N HIS A 151 -5.60 3.70 17.77
CA HIS A 151 -5.89 5.02 17.22
C HIS A 151 -5.45 5.08 15.77
N LEU A 152 -6.38 5.52 14.92
CA LEU A 152 -6.20 5.64 13.48
C LEU A 152 -6.21 7.12 13.08
N MET A 153 -5.17 7.55 12.38
CA MET A 153 -5.23 8.79 11.59
C MET A 153 -5.60 8.43 10.15
N ASN A 154 -6.83 8.77 9.77
CA ASN A 154 -7.42 8.43 8.47
C ASN A 154 -7.10 9.53 7.44
N ASN A 155 -5.98 9.40 6.75
CA ASN A 155 -5.50 10.36 5.75
C ASN A 155 -5.76 9.91 4.30
N TYR A 156 -5.87 8.60 4.08
CA TYR A 156 -5.98 8.00 2.75
C TYR A 156 -7.45 7.93 2.31
N ASN A 157 -7.88 8.83 1.43
CA ASN A 157 -9.28 8.92 1.02
C ASN A 157 -9.68 7.77 0.07
N THR A 158 -10.54 6.88 0.54
CA THR A 158 -11.13 5.80 -0.27
C THR A 158 -12.60 6.00 -0.60
N TYR A 159 -13.25 7.04 -0.05
CA TYR A 159 -14.69 7.25 -0.15
C TYR A 159 -15.13 7.62 -1.58
N SER A 160 -14.30 8.36 -2.30
CA SER A 160 -14.58 8.82 -3.67
C SER A 160 -14.80 7.68 -4.67
N PHE A 161 -14.28 6.49 -4.38
CA PHE A 161 -14.43 5.30 -5.23
C PHE A 161 -15.06 4.11 -4.48
N GLY A 162 -15.69 4.34 -3.32
CA GLY A 162 -16.35 3.31 -2.53
C GLY A 162 -15.41 2.25 -1.96
N GLY A 163 -14.12 2.55 -1.81
CA GLY A 163 -13.13 1.64 -1.26
C GLY A 163 -13.30 1.46 0.25
N LYS A 164 -13.09 0.23 0.71
CA LYS A 164 -13.12 -0.13 2.13
C LYS A 164 -11.70 -0.32 2.64
N LYS A 165 -11.46 0.09 3.89
CA LYS A 165 -10.20 -0.13 4.60
C LYS A 165 -10.44 -0.98 5.83
N LYS A 166 -9.55 -1.94 6.09
CA LYS A 166 -9.58 -2.75 7.31
C LYS A 166 -8.19 -2.86 7.91
N LEU A 167 -8.11 -2.86 9.23
CA LEU A 167 -6.91 -3.26 9.96
C LEU A 167 -7.10 -4.70 10.46
N VAL A 168 -6.16 -5.56 10.12
CA VAL A 168 -6.14 -6.96 10.52
C VAL A 168 -4.89 -7.23 11.34
N LEU A 169 -5.09 -7.81 12.52
CA LEU A 169 -4.05 -8.39 13.37
C LEU A 169 -4.08 -9.90 13.18
N SER A 170 -2.91 -10.51 12.97
CA SER A 170 -2.80 -11.95 12.73
C SER A 170 -1.42 -12.41 13.16
N THR A 171 -1.35 -13.62 13.71
CA THR A 171 -0.12 -14.38 13.85
C THR A 171 0.18 -15.13 12.54
N THR A 172 1.41 -15.61 12.40
CA THR A 172 1.85 -16.40 11.23
C THR A 172 2.42 -17.73 11.70
N SER A 173 2.10 -18.79 10.97
CA SER A 173 2.74 -20.10 11.07
C SER A 173 3.85 -20.24 10.03
N TRP A 174 4.50 -21.41 9.98
CA TRP A 174 5.50 -21.73 8.95
C TRP A 174 4.91 -21.74 7.52
N LEU A 175 3.61 -22.06 7.37
CA LEU A 175 2.87 -21.96 6.10
C LEU A 175 2.38 -20.53 5.79
N GLY A 176 2.73 -19.57 6.63
CA GLY A 176 2.25 -18.19 6.57
C GLY A 176 1.02 -17.95 7.44
N GLY A 177 0.23 -16.94 7.08
CA GLY A 177 -1.00 -16.60 7.79
C GLY A 177 -2.12 -17.62 7.56
N LYS A 178 -3.23 -17.47 8.29
CA LYS A 178 -4.41 -18.34 8.18
C LYS A 178 -4.87 -18.51 6.73
N ASN A 179 -4.94 -19.76 6.27
CA ASN A 179 -5.49 -20.17 4.97
C ASN A 179 -6.00 -21.62 5.04
N ASP A 180 -7.32 -21.77 5.20
CA ASP A 180 -7.95 -23.09 5.39
C ASP A 180 -8.13 -23.85 4.07
N PHE A 181 -7.97 -23.19 2.91
CA PHE A 181 -8.17 -23.80 1.59
C PHE A 181 -7.23 -24.98 1.35
N LEU A 182 -5.94 -24.84 1.67
CA LEU A 182 -4.96 -25.90 1.47
C LEU A 182 -5.25 -27.14 2.32
N GLY A 183 -5.80 -26.94 3.53
CA GLY A 183 -6.18 -28.04 4.41
C GLY A 183 -7.47 -28.74 4.01
N LEU A 184 -8.36 -28.06 3.28
CA LEU A 184 -9.58 -28.65 2.73
C LEU A 184 -9.36 -29.32 1.37
N ALA A 185 -8.35 -28.87 0.63
CA ALA A 185 -8.07 -29.35 -0.73
C ALA A 185 -7.33 -30.69 -0.76
N TYR A 186 -6.62 -31.05 0.31
CA TYR A 186 -5.90 -32.32 0.48
C TYR A 186 -6.62 -33.22 1.48
#